data_AF-A0A951Z8J2-F1
#
_entry.id   AF-A0A951Z8J2-F1
#
_cell.length_a   1.000
_cell.length_b   1.000
_cell.length_c   1.000
_cell.angle_alpha   90.00
_cell.angle_beta   90.00
_cell.angle_gamma   90.00
#
_symmetry.space_group_name_H-M   'P 1'
#
loop_
_entity.id
_entity.type
_entity.pdbx_description
1 polymer ?
#
loop_
_entity_poly.entity_id
_entity_poly.type
_entity_poly.pdbx_seq_one_letter_code
_entity_poly.pdbx_strand_id
1 'polypeptide(L)'
;MTEAEFRNALAWGMGVCAFMIVVSLARYRQRGTSAYIQAASFAVMGALLYAIRLELDRSVQIAIGVVLAALFVADFVSRSGYGPREPKA
;
A
#
# COMPACT_ATOMS: atom_id res chain seq x y z
N MET A 1 -15.00 -16.68 13.98
CA MET A 1 -13.56 -16.41 13.82
C MET A 1 -13.00 -16.17 15.20
N THR A 2 -12.01 -16.93 15.62
CA THR A 2 -11.38 -16.77 16.93
C THR A 2 -10.34 -15.65 16.89
N GLU A 3 -10.04 -15.04 18.04
CA GLU A 3 -9.07 -13.93 18.15
C GLU A 3 -7.67 -14.33 17.63
N ALA A 4 -7.29 -15.59 17.83
CA ALA A 4 -6.05 -16.16 17.31
C ALA A 4 -6.02 -16.25 15.77
N GLU A 5 -7.14 -16.63 15.14
CA GLU A 5 -7.26 -16.67 13.67
C GLU A 5 -7.15 -15.26 13.08
N PHE A 6 -7.76 -14.26 13.73
CA PHE A 6 -7.69 -12.88 13.29
C PHE A 6 -6.26 -12.31 13.38
N ARG A 7 -5.55 -12.54 14.50
CA ARG A 7 -4.14 -12.12 14.66
C ARG A 7 -3.21 -12.82 13.67
N ASN A 8 -3.44 -14.09 13.36
CA ASN A 8 -2.69 -14.80 12.33
C ASN A 8 -2.99 -14.26 10.93
N ALA A 9 -4.27 -13.99 10.61
CA ALA A 9 -4.65 -13.39 9.33
C ALA A 9 -4.00 -12.01 9.13
N LEU A 10 -3.94 -11.17 10.17
CA LEU A 10 -3.23 -9.90 10.13
C LEU A 10 -1.72 -10.08 9.90
N ALA A 11 -1.09 -11.06 10.54
CA ALA A 11 0.33 -11.36 10.34
C ALA A 11 0.63 -11.78 8.90
N TRP A 12 -0.20 -12.66 8.33
CA TRP A 12 -0.13 -13.06 6.93
C TRP A 12 -0.36 -11.86 5.99
N GLY A 13 -1.34 -11.01 6.29
CA GLY A 13 -1.64 -9.81 5.52
C GLY A 13 -0.45 -8.81 5.49
N MET A 14 0.21 -8.61 6.62
CA MET A 14 1.44 -7.81 6.69
C MET A 14 2.58 -8.42 5.87
N GLY A 15 2.73 -9.75 5.92
CA GLY A 15 3.73 -10.47 5.11
C GLY A 15 3.50 -10.29 3.61
N VAL A 16 2.25 -10.39 3.16
CA VAL A 16 1.87 -10.15 1.75
C VAL A 16 2.13 -8.70 1.35
N CYS A 17 1.82 -7.72 2.22
CA CYS A 17 2.12 -6.31 1.96
C CYS A 17 3.63 -6.09 1.79
N ALA A 18 4.45 -6.63 2.69
CA ALA A 18 5.91 -6.55 2.59
C ALA A 18 6.45 -7.17 1.29
N PHE A 19 5.93 -8.34 0.91
CA PHE A 19 6.30 -8.98 -0.35
C PHE A 19 5.90 -8.12 -1.57
N MET A 20 4.70 -7.55 -1.56
CA MET A 20 4.20 -6.68 -2.64
C MET A 20 4.99 -5.37 -2.78
N ILE A 21 5.56 -4.84 -1.69
CA ILE A 21 6.49 -3.70 -1.73
C ILE A 21 7.73 -4.08 -2.54
N VAL A 22 8.35 -5.23 -2.22
CA VAL A 22 9.55 -5.72 -2.93
C VAL A 22 9.24 -6.00 -4.40
N VAL A 23 8.11 -6.65 -4.71
CA VAL A 23 7.69 -6.91 -6.09
C VAL A 23 7.42 -5.60 -6.85
N SER A 24 6.79 -4.61 -6.22
CA SER A 24 6.52 -3.31 -6.83
C SER A 24 7.83 -2.57 -7.13
N LEU A 25 8.76 -2.56 -6.18
CA LEU A 25 10.10 -1.97 -6.36
C LEU A 25 10.92 -2.72 -7.43
N ALA A 26 10.83 -4.06 -7.51
CA ALA A 26 11.49 -4.83 -8.56
C ALA A 26 10.93 -4.48 -9.95
N ARG A 27 9.63 -4.14 -10.05
CA ARG A 27 8.97 -3.66 -11.27
C ARG A 27 9.15 -2.16 -11.53
N TYR A 28 9.95 -1.46 -10.73
CA TYR A 28 10.23 -0.03 -10.90
C TYR A 28 10.67 0.31 -12.33
N ARG A 29 11.55 -0.51 -12.91
CA ARG A 29 12.08 -0.30 -14.26
C ARG A 29 11.01 -0.31 -15.36
N GLN A 30 9.88 -0.97 -15.15
CA GLN A 30 8.78 -1.07 -16.13
C GLN A 30 7.68 -0.03 -15.91
N ARG A 31 7.43 0.37 -14.66
CA ARG A 31 6.30 1.26 -14.29
C ARG A 31 6.70 2.67 -13.86
N GLY A 32 7.99 2.95 -13.70
CA GLY A 32 8.51 4.25 -13.27
C GLY A 32 7.90 4.71 -11.95
N THR A 33 7.47 5.97 -11.88
CA THR A 33 6.94 6.61 -10.66
C THR A 33 5.71 5.91 -10.08
N SER A 34 4.89 5.25 -10.90
CA SER A 34 3.70 4.51 -10.42
C SER A 34 4.09 3.30 -9.54
N ALA A 35 5.28 2.71 -9.74
CA ALA A 35 5.77 1.65 -8.86
C ALA A 35 6.03 2.13 -7.44
N TYR A 36 6.53 3.36 -7.28
CA TYR A 36 6.77 3.95 -5.95
C TYR A 36 5.47 4.26 -5.22
N ILE A 37 4.47 4.81 -5.93
CA ILE A 37 3.16 5.09 -5.32
C ILE A 37 2.50 3.76 -4.90
N GLN A 38 2.60 2.74 -5.74
CA GLN A 38 2.06 1.41 -5.42
C GLN A 38 2.78 0.77 -4.22
N ALA A 39 4.11 0.88 -4.15
CA ALA A 39 4.88 0.42 -2.99
C ALA A 39 4.51 1.20 -1.71
N ALA A 40 4.32 2.52 -1.81
CA ALA A 40 3.88 3.36 -0.70
C ALA A 40 2.48 2.94 -0.20
N SER A 41 1.53 2.66 -1.10
CA SER A 41 0.20 2.17 -0.73
C SER A 41 0.27 0.84 0.03
N PHE A 42 1.11 -0.10 -0.40
CA PHE A 42 1.32 -1.35 0.34
C PHE A 42 1.99 -1.14 1.70
N ALA A 43 2.92 -0.18 1.81
CA ALA A 43 3.54 0.18 3.08
C ALA A 43 2.52 0.76 4.07
N VAL A 44 1.66 1.68 3.62
CA VAL A 44 0.61 2.29 4.47
C VAL A 44 -0.46 1.26 4.83
N MET A 45 -0.83 0.36 3.90
CA MET A 45 -1.73 -0.75 4.21
C MET A 45 -1.12 -1.69 5.27
N GLY A 46 0.17 -2.02 5.16
CA GLY A 46 0.89 -2.78 6.17
C GLY A 46 0.91 -2.08 7.54
N ALA A 47 1.12 -0.77 7.55
CA ALA A 47 1.07 0.04 8.77
C ALA A 47 -0.33 0.05 9.41
N LEU A 48 -1.39 0.06 8.60
CA LEU A 48 -2.77 -0.05 9.09
C LEU A 48 -3.01 -1.40 9.76
N LEU A 49 -2.61 -2.49 9.11
CA LEU A 49 -2.73 -3.84 9.68
C LEU A 49 -1.93 -3.99 10.97
N TYR A 50 -0.74 -3.37 11.04
CA TYR A 50 0.07 -3.35 12.24
C TYR A 50 -0.58 -2.53 13.37
N ALA A 51 -1.17 -1.37 13.05
CA ALA A 51 -1.88 -0.54 14.01
C ALA A 51 -3.12 -1.25 14.60
N ILE A 52 -3.85 -2.00 13.77
CA ILE A 52 -4.95 -2.86 14.22
C ILE A 52 -4.44 -3.96 15.15
N ARG A 53 -3.30 -4.58 14.82
CA ARG A 53 -2.70 -5.66 15.63
C ARG A 53 -2.22 -5.19 17.01
N LEU A 54 -1.77 -3.95 17.10
CA LEU A 54 -1.35 -3.30 18.35
C LEU A 54 -2.52 -2.70 19.13
N GLU A 55 -3.76 -2.84 18.63
CA GLU A 55 -4.96 -2.27 19.25
C GLU A 55 -4.84 -0.76 19.50
N LEU A 56 -4.19 -0.03 18.58
CA LEU A 56 -4.10 1.42 18.68
C LEU A 56 -5.48 2.06 18.63
N ASP A 57 -5.54 3.25 19.24
CA ASP A 57 -6.71 4.11 19.24
C ASP A 57 -7.34 4.24 17.85
N ARG A 58 -8.67 4.19 17.78
CA ARG A 58 -9.42 4.29 16.51
C ARG A 58 -9.03 5.54 15.72
N SER A 59 -8.68 6.61 16.41
CA SER A 59 -8.24 7.87 15.79
C SER A 59 -7.01 7.67 14.91
N VAL A 60 -6.06 6.84 15.34
CA VAL A 60 -4.84 6.54 14.58
C VAL A 60 -5.14 5.65 13.38
N GLN A 61 -6.02 4.66 13.55
CA GLN A 61 -6.45 3.79 12.45
C GLN A 61 -7.15 4.58 11.34
N ILE A 62 -8.02 5.53 11.71
CA ILE A 62 -8.70 6.43 10.78
C ILE A 62 -7.69 7.33 10.08
N ALA A 63 -6.72 7.91 10.81
CA ALA A 63 -5.69 8.76 10.21
C ALA A 63 -4.87 8.00 9.15
N ILE A 64 -4.43 6.77 9.45
CA ILE A 64 -3.73 5.91 8.48
C ILE A 64 -4.64 5.58 7.28
N GLY A 65 -5.92 5.30 7.53
CA GLY A 65 -6.90 5.06 6.47
C GLY A 65 -7.09 6.26 5.54
N VAL A 66 -7.12 7.48 6.07
CA VAL A 66 -7.18 8.72 5.27
C VAL A 66 -5.92 8.88 4.41
N VAL A 67 -4.73 8.62 4.98
CA VAL A 67 -3.47 8.66 4.22
C VAL A 67 -3.49 7.62 3.08
N LEU A 68 -3.99 6.41 3.35
CA LEU A 68 -4.13 5.36 2.35
C LEU A 68 -5.07 5.78 1.22
N ALA A 69 -6.21 6.38 1.54
CA ALA A 69 -7.16 6.89 0.55
C ALA A 69 -6.52 7.99 -0.32
N ALA A 70 -5.78 8.92 0.28
CA ALA A 70 -5.06 9.97 -0.44
C ALA A 70 -4.01 9.39 -1.41
N LEU A 71 -3.28 8.34 -1.01
CA LEU A 71 -2.33 7.64 -1.89
C LEU A 71 -3.02 6.96 -3.07
N PHE A 72 -4.19 6.34 -2.85
CA PHE A 72 -4.96 5.77 -3.95
C PHE A 72 -5.45 6.83 -4.95
N VAL A 73 -5.91 7.98 -4.45
CA VAL A 73 -6.28 9.12 -5.31
C VAL A 73 -5.05 9.60 -6.08
N ALA A 74 -3.90 9.73 -5.42
CA ALA A 74 -2.65 10.13 -6.08
C ALA A 74 -2.19 9.12 -7.14
N ASP A 75 -2.31 7.81 -6.89
CA ASP A 75 -2.02 6.77 -7.89
C ASP A 75 -2.98 6.86 -9.09
N PHE A 76 -4.29 7.04 -8.83
CA PHE A 76 -5.29 7.19 -9.87
C PHE A 76 -5.02 8.42 -10.74
N VAL A 77 -4.76 9.58 -10.12
CA VAL A 77 -4.41 10.81 -10.82
C VAL A 77 -3.12 10.62 -11.62
N SER A 78 -2.09 10.02 -11.03
CA SER A 78 -0.81 9.78 -11.69
C SER A 78 -0.93 8.87 -12.91
N ARG A 79 -1.83 7.88 -12.86
CA ARG A 79 -2.15 7.02 -14.02
C ARG A 79 -2.99 7.74 -15.08
N SER A 80 -3.91 8.61 -14.67
CA SER A 80 -4.76 9.39 -15.59
C SER A 80 -4.01 10.53 -16.29
N GLY A 81 -3.01 11.13 -15.63
CA GLY A 81 -2.17 12.20 -16.17
C GLY A 81 -1.00 11.71 -17.01
N TYR A 82 -0.66 10.42 -16.93
CA TYR A 82 0.20 9.74 -17.90
C TYR A 82 -0.62 9.33 -19.13
N GLY A 83 -0.96 10.32 -19.95
CA GLY A 83 -1.08 10.09 -21.39
C GLY A 83 0.22 9.45 -21.92
N PRO A 84 0.16 8.70 -23.05
CA PRO A 84 1.23 7.85 -23.53
C PRO A 84 2.55 8.62 -23.55
N ARG A 85 3.50 8.21 -22.69
CA ARG A 85 4.88 8.64 -22.85
C ARG A 85 5.38 7.98 -24.12
N GLU A 86 5.48 8.76 -25.18
CA GLU A 86 6.14 8.36 -26.41
C GLU A 86 7.47 7.67 -26.09
N PRO A 87 7.79 6.55 -26.77
CA PRO A 87 9.09 5.92 -26.61
C PRO A 87 10.16 6.92 -27.03
N LYS A 88 11.12 7.18 -26.14
CA LYS A 88 12.34 7.90 -26.54
C LYS A 88 13.02 7.08 -27.64
N ALA A 89 13.15 7.70 -28.81
CA ALA A 89 13.91 7.22 -29.96
C ALA A 89 15.39 6.99 -29.63
#